data_AF-A0A482ZCD2-F1
#
_entry.id   AF-A0A482ZCD2-F1
#
_cell.length_a   1.000
_cell.length_b   1.000
_cell.length_c   1.000
_cell.angle_alpha   90.00
_cell.angle_beta   90.00
_cell.angle_gamma   90.00
#
_symmetry.space_group_name_H-M   'P 1'
#
loop_
_entity.id
_entity.type
_entity.pdbx_description
1 polymer ?
#
loop_
_entity_poly.entity_id
_entity_poly.type
_entity_poly.pdbx_seq_one_letter_code
_entity_poly.pdbx_strand_id
1 'polypeptide(L)'
;MTKYTMTILGSLVITLVLLAVLSETGEIKEKGLSRFALEQKPLLFAGEGRNRNREVGASCRFNSHCSSGCCVQTKPGRNRRCERKVKKGELCSEDQIKGGAYVKYCPCEKGDGHCPRGKEPKCQA
;
A
#
# COMPACT_ATOMS: atom_id res chain seq x y z
N MET A 1 27.68 -45.89 62.89
CA MET A 1 26.82 -44.71 62.60
C MET A 1 27.37 -43.83 61.47
N THR A 2 28.67 -43.84 61.17
CA THR A 2 29.33 -43.02 60.14
C THR A 2 29.05 -43.41 58.68
N LYS A 3 28.70 -44.68 58.39
CA LYS A 3 28.37 -45.12 57.02
C LYS A 3 27.06 -44.51 56.53
N TYR A 4 26.07 -44.36 57.41
CA TYR A 4 24.75 -43.83 57.10
C TYR A 4 24.77 -42.31 56.86
N THR A 5 25.63 -41.58 57.59
CA THR A 5 25.82 -40.13 57.39
C THR A 5 26.49 -39.82 56.06
N MET A 6 27.40 -40.66 55.57
CA MET A 6 28.03 -40.46 54.26
C MET A 6 27.09 -40.74 53.08
N THR A 7 26.19 -41.73 53.20
CA THR A 7 25.15 -41.98 52.18
C THR A 7 24.11 -40.88 52.12
N ILE A 8 23.71 -40.32 53.27
CA ILE A 8 22.76 -39.19 53.33
C ILE A 8 23.37 -37.91 52.73
N LEU A 9 24.64 -37.63 53.02
CA LEU A 9 25.34 -36.49 52.43
C LEU A 9 25.48 -36.64 50.91
N GLY A 10 25.77 -37.85 50.43
CA GLY A 10 25.83 -38.15 49.00
C GLY A 10 24.49 -37.95 48.29
N SER A 11 23.38 -38.43 48.86
CA SER A 11 22.05 -38.28 48.26
C SER A 11 21.56 -36.83 48.25
N LEU A 12 21.88 -36.04 49.29
CA LEU A 12 21.59 -34.60 49.36
C LEU A 12 22.34 -33.82 48.27
N VAL A 13 23.62 -34.13 48.06
CA VAL A 13 24.41 -33.48 47.00
C VAL A 13 23.87 -33.84 45.62
N ILE A 14 23.52 -35.11 45.38
CA ILE A 14 22.96 -35.55 44.09
C ILE A 14 21.60 -34.89 43.82
N THR A 15 20.73 -34.78 44.83
CA THR A 15 19.44 -34.10 44.66
C THR A 15 19.59 -32.60 44.44
N LEU A 16 20.52 -31.92 45.12
CA LEU A 16 20.82 -30.51 44.88
C LEU A 16 21.37 -30.27 43.46
N VAL A 17 22.22 -31.16 42.95
CA VAL A 17 22.73 -31.09 41.58
C VAL A 17 21.62 -31.35 40.56
N LEU A 18 20.74 -32.34 40.79
CA LEU A 18 19.60 -32.59 39.91
C LEU A 18 18.62 -31.41 39.87
N LEU A 19 18.34 -30.79 41.02
CA LEU A 19 17.48 -29.59 41.09
C LEU A 19 18.12 -28.39 40.38
N ALA A 20 19.44 -28.21 40.50
CA ALA A 20 20.16 -27.15 39.79
C ALA A 20 20.15 -27.36 38.27
N VAL A 21 20.38 -28.60 37.79
CA VAL A 21 20.36 -28.93 36.36
C VAL A 21 18.96 -28.76 35.77
N LEU A 22 17.90 -29.10 36.51
CA LEU A 22 16.50 -28.87 36.08
C LEU A 22 16.13 -27.38 36.04
N SER A 23 16.82 -26.51 36.78
CA SER A 23 16.59 -25.06 36.76
C SER A 23 17.16 -24.38 35.52
N GLU A 24 18.09 -25.00 34.77
CA GLU A 24 18.78 -24.39 33.62
C GLU A 24 18.11 -24.67 32.26
N THR A 25 17.11 -25.55 32.20
CA THR A 25 16.39 -25.83 30.95
C THR A 25 14.91 -25.49 31.09
N GLY A 26 14.57 -24.22 30.89
CA GLY A 26 13.16 -23.82 30.95
C GLY A 26 12.84 -22.36 30.70
N GLU A 27 13.51 -21.67 29.76
CA GLU A 27 12.84 -20.52 29.13
C GLU A 27 11.64 -21.08 28.35
N ILE A 28 10.45 -21.10 28.98
CA ILE A 28 9.21 -21.07 28.22
C ILE A 28 9.19 -19.70 27.56
N LYS A 29 9.85 -19.61 26.41
CA LYS A 29 9.59 -18.55 25.44
C LYS A 29 8.16 -18.83 24.98
N GLU A 30 7.19 -18.24 25.68
CA GLU A 30 5.90 -17.97 25.07
C GLU A 30 6.23 -17.15 23.83
N LYS A 31 6.39 -17.83 22.69
CA LYS A 31 6.13 -17.22 21.40
C LYS A 31 4.64 -16.99 21.42
N GLY A 32 4.24 -15.90 22.07
CA GLY A 32 2.93 -15.32 21.92
C GLY A 32 2.70 -15.31 20.42
N LEU A 33 1.80 -16.19 19.98
CA LEU A 33 1.32 -16.19 18.62
C LEU A 33 0.47 -14.94 18.53
N SER A 34 1.16 -13.81 18.35
CA SER A 34 0.58 -12.54 18.03
C SER A 34 -0.31 -12.80 16.82
N ARG A 35 -1.62 -12.87 17.07
CA ARG A 35 -2.66 -13.01 16.07
C ARG A 35 -2.72 -11.81 15.10
N PHE A 36 -1.76 -10.88 15.16
CA PHE A 36 -1.78 -9.61 14.45
C PHE A 36 -0.42 -9.16 13.90
N ALA A 37 0.46 -10.09 13.50
CA ALA A 37 1.61 -9.72 12.66
C ALA A 37 1.32 -9.89 11.14
N LEU A 38 0.04 -9.89 10.74
CA LEU A 38 -0.35 -9.64 9.34
C LEU A 38 -0.17 -8.15 9.05
N GLU A 39 1.08 -7.70 9.07
CA GLU A 39 1.40 -6.35 8.67
C GLU A 39 1.26 -6.27 7.14
N GLN A 40 0.31 -5.44 6.69
CA GLN A 40 0.13 -5.18 5.28
C GLN A 40 1.35 -4.40 4.77
N LYS A 41 2.37 -5.14 4.33
CA LYS A 41 3.43 -4.54 3.53
C LYS A 41 2.78 -3.92 2.31
N PRO A 42 3.00 -2.63 2.01
CA PRO A 42 2.55 -2.10 0.75
C PRO A 42 3.16 -2.99 -0.32
N LEU A 43 2.31 -3.59 -1.15
CA LEU A 43 2.73 -4.05 -2.47
C LEU A 43 3.07 -2.77 -3.23
N LEU A 44 4.20 -2.16 -2.89
CA LEU A 44 4.92 -1.28 -3.77
C LEU A 44 5.23 -2.17 -4.96
N PHE A 45 4.29 -2.21 -5.90
CA PHE A 45 4.61 -2.41 -7.29
C PHE A 45 5.59 -1.30 -7.60
N ALA A 46 6.86 -1.56 -7.31
CA ALA A 46 7.99 -0.84 -7.80
C ALA A 46 7.84 -0.91 -9.32
N GLY A 47 7.21 0.13 -9.87
CA GLY A 47 7.63 0.84 -11.06
C GLY A 47 7.92 0.07 -12.34
N GLU A 48 7.70 -1.24 -12.44
CA GLU A 48 8.10 -2.03 -13.60
C GLU A 48 7.24 -1.60 -14.79
N GLY A 49 7.83 -0.74 -15.64
CA GLY A 49 7.36 -0.47 -16.99
C GLY A 49 6.03 0.29 -17.15
N ARG A 50 5.60 1.13 -16.21
CA ARG A 50 4.52 2.09 -16.52
C ARG A 50 5.11 3.18 -17.41
N ASN A 51 5.15 2.98 -18.73
CA ASN A 51 5.45 4.04 -19.69
C ASN A 51 4.57 5.26 -19.35
N ARG A 52 5.22 6.33 -18.86
CA ARG A 52 4.57 7.54 -18.31
C ARG A 52 4.34 8.62 -19.37
N ASN A 53 4.82 8.39 -20.59
CA ASN A 53 4.89 9.39 -21.64
C ASN A 53 4.11 8.94 -22.87
N ARG A 54 2.91 8.39 -22.69
CA ARG A 54 2.02 8.07 -23.81
C ARG A 54 1.45 9.36 -24.39
N GLU A 55 1.43 9.42 -25.71
CA GLU A 55 0.87 10.53 -26.48
C GLU A 55 -0.66 10.58 -26.38
N VAL A 56 -1.23 11.73 -26.76
CA VAL A 56 -2.68 11.91 -26.87
C VAL A 56 -3.26 10.88 -27.84
N GLY A 57 -4.43 10.33 -27.52
CA GLY A 57 -5.10 9.27 -28.25
C GLY A 57 -4.70 7.85 -27.83
N ALA A 58 -3.53 7.67 -27.21
CA ALA A 58 -3.07 6.35 -26.77
C ALA A 58 -3.95 5.76 -25.66
N SER A 59 -4.08 4.43 -25.63
CA SER A 59 -4.78 3.74 -24.54
C SER A 59 -4.09 3.98 -23.19
N CYS A 60 -4.86 4.18 -22.13
CA CYS A 60 -4.36 4.40 -20.78
C CYS A 60 -5.18 3.66 -19.72
N ARG A 61 -4.56 3.39 -18.57
CA ARG A 61 -5.26 2.86 -17.38
C ARG A 61 -5.26 3.88 -16.24
N PHE A 62 -4.14 4.57 -16.10
CA PHE A 62 -3.91 5.58 -15.07
C PHE A 62 -3.56 6.91 -15.75
N ASN A 63 -3.87 8.02 -15.08
CA ASN A 63 -3.44 9.35 -15.52
C ASN A 63 -1.92 9.39 -15.79
N SER A 64 -1.13 8.81 -14.88
CA SER A 64 0.34 8.81 -14.94
C SER A 64 0.93 8.05 -16.14
N HIS A 65 0.10 7.47 -17.02
CA HIS A 65 0.56 6.90 -18.29
C HIS A 65 0.71 7.97 -19.38
N CYS A 66 -0.03 9.06 -19.30
CA CYS A 66 -0.14 10.06 -20.35
C CYS A 66 0.84 11.20 -20.09
N SER A 67 1.55 11.64 -21.11
CA SER A 67 2.44 12.81 -21.01
C SER A 67 1.67 14.08 -20.61
N SER A 68 0.41 14.19 -21.05
CA SER A 68 -0.52 15.26 -20.67
C SER A 68 -0.97 15.21 -19.20
N GLY A 69 -0.73 14.09 -18.52
CA GLY A 69 -1.31 13.83 -17.21
C GLY A 69 -2.85 13.78 -17.22
N CYS A 70 -3.46 13.35 -18.32
CA CYS A 70 -4.90 13.16 -18.39
C CYS A 70 -5.27 11.89 -19.17
N CYS A 71 -5.90 10.95 -18.46
CA CYS A 71 -6.48 9.73 -19.01
C CYS A 71 -8.00 9.81 -18.87
N VAL A 72 -8.75 9.80 -19.97
CA VAL A 72 -10.19 10.06 -19.97
C VAL A 72 -10.98 8.82 -20.34
N GLN A 73 -12.08 8.59 -19.61
CA GLN A 73 -13.14 7.67 -20.00
C GLN A 73 -14.33 8.48 -20.55
N THR A 74 -14.50 8.48 -21.87
CA THR A 74 -15.60 9.22 -22.51
C THR A 74 -16.97 8.55 -22.38
N LYS A 75 -16.99 7.22 -22.20
CA LYS A 75 -18.20 6.41 -22.01
C LYS A 75 -17.99 5.40 -20.88
N PRO A 76 -18.97 5.20 -19.98
CA PRO A 76 -18.89 4.19 -18.92
C PRO A 76 -18.56 2.81 -19.49
N GLY A 77 -17.64 2.09 -18.85
CA GLY A 77 -17.25 0.73 -19.26
C GLY A 77 -16.37 0.64 -20.52
N ARG A 78 -15.97 1.76 -21.14
CA ARG A 78 -15.10 1.75 -22.34
C ARG A 78 -13.62 1.99 -22.03
N ASN A 79 -12.78 1.67 -23.01
CA ASN A 79 -11.35 1.92 -23.02
C ASN A 79 -11.05 3.41 -22.83
N ARG A 80 -10.09 3.70 -21.96
CA ARG A 80 -9.65 5.05 -21.64
C ARG A 80 -8.53 5.46 -22.57
N ARG A 81 -8.46 6.75 -22.90
CA ARG A 81 -7.42 7.30 -23.78
C ARG A 81 -6.79 8.54 -23.17
N CYS A 82 -5.51 8.75 -23.48
CA CYS A 82 -4.80 9.96 -23.15
C CYS A 82 -5.41 11.13 -23.93
N GLU A 83 -5.65 12.24 -23.25
CA GLU A 83 -6.25 13.43 -23.83
C GLU A 83 -5.51 14.67 -23.34
N ARG A 84 -5.60 15.79 -24.05
CA ARG A 84 -5.01 17.05 -23.57
C ARG A 84 -5.84 17.63 -22.42
N LYS A 85 -5.20 18.41 -21.55
CA LYS A 85 -5.94 19.28 -20.63
C LYS A 85 -6.74 20.31 -21.42
N VAL A 86 -7.86 20.72 -20.84
CA VAL A 86 -8.81 21.61 -21.51
C VAL A 86 -8.46 23.06 -21.21
N LYS A 87 -8.68 23.92 -22.20
CA LYS A 87 -8.37 25.34 -22.13
C LYS A 87 -9.55 26.14 -21.61
N LYS A 88 -9.32 27.42 -21.30
CA LYS A 88 -10.38 28.36 -20.93
C LYS A 88 -11.56 28.31 -21.91
N GLY A 89 -12.78 28.22 -21.37
CA GLY A 89 -14.03 28.16 -22.15
C GLY A 89 -14.41 26.78 -22.68
N GLU A 90 -13.56 25.77 -22.54
CA GLU A 90 -13.86 24.38 -22.91
C GLU A 90 -14.48 23.60 -21.75
N LEU A 91 -15.25 22.56 -22.08
CA LEU A 91 -15.86 21.68 -21.08
C LEU A 91 -14.79 20.95 -20.27
N CYS A 92 -14.94 20.93 -18.96
CA CYS A 92 -13.98 20.37 -18.03
C CYS A 92 -14.65 19.37 -17.08
N SER A 93 -13.84 18.58 -16.38
CA SER A 93 -14.31 17.77 -15.25
C SER A 93 -13.19 17.58 -14.23
N GLU A 94 -13.54 17.65 -12.95
CA GLU A 94 -12.66 17.26 -11.85
C GLU A 94 -12.98 15.85 -11.31
N ASP A 95 -14.01 15.20 -11.87
CA ASP A 95 -14.47 13.90 -11.40
C ASP A 95 -13.51 12.79 -11.85
N GLN A 96 -12.89 12.14 -10.87
CA GLN A 96 -11.96 11.05 -11.09
C GLN A 96 -12.57 9.70 -10.72
N ILE A 97 -12.30 8.69 -11.53
CA ILE A 97 -12.52 7.28 -11.25
C ILE A 97 -11.19 6.58 -10.94
N LYS A 98 -11.28 5.30 -10.54
CA LYS A 98 -10.12 4.48 -10.13
C LYS A 98 -8.91 4.65 -11.06
N GLY A 99 -7.78 5.02 -10.46
CA GLY A 99 -6.51 5.26 -11.16
C GLY A 99 -6.29 6.72 -11.59
N GLY A 100 -7.09 7.65 -11.08
CA GLY A 100 -6.98 9.08 -11.38
C GLY A 100 -7.43 9.45 -12.79
N ALA A 101 -8.17 8.56 -13.46
CA ALA A 101 -8.73 8.82 -14.78
C ALA A 101 -9.97 9.71 -14.66
N TYR A 102 -10.17 10.62 -15.60
CA TYR A 102 -11.28 11.57 -15.58
C TYR A 102 -12.49 11.06 -16.36
N VAL A 103 -13.67 11.52 -15.95
CA VAL A 103 -14.94 11.20 -16.60
C VAL A 103 -15.26 12.25 -17.65
N LYS A 104 -15.51 11.82 -18.90
CA LYS A 104 -15.89 12.64 -20.07
C LYS A 104 -14.85 13.66 -20.54
N TYR A 105 -14.30 14.49 -19.66
CA TYR A 105 -13.41 15.61 -19.98
C TYR A 105 -12.18 15.62 -19.08
N CYS A 106 -11.10 16.24 -19.54
CA CYS A 106 -9.94 16.52 -18.70
C CYS A 106 -10.19 17.72 -17.77
N PRO A 107 -9.36 17.90 -16.73
CA PRO A 107 -9.34 19.13 -15.96
C PRO A 107 -8.71 20.27 -16.77
N CYS A 108 -8.90 21.49 -16.28
CA CYS A 108 -8.30 22.69 -16.85
C CYS A 108 -6.77 22.59 -16.88
N GLU A 109 -6.17 23.15 -17.93
CA GLU A 109 -4.73 23.36 -17.99
C GLU A 109 -4.28 24.33 -16.89
N LYS A 110 -3.03 24.18 -16.44
CA LYS A 110 -2.51 25.02 -15.36
C LYS A 110 -2.45 26.46 -15.86
N GLY A 111 -3.17 27.37 -15.21
CA GLY A 111 -3.28 28.78 -15.61
C GLY A 111 -4.54 29.12 -16.40
N ASP A 112 -5.32 28.12 -16.84
CA ASP A 112 -6.63 28.32 -17.48
C ASP A 112 -7.80 28.34 -16.48
N GLY A 113 -7.46 28.46 -15.19
CA GLY A 113 -8.38 28.67 -14.08
C GLY A 113 -9.00 27.39 -13.50
N HIS A 114 -10.18 27.49 -12.90
CA HIS A 114 -10.86 26.39 -12.19
C HIS A 114 -12.04 25.84 -12.99
N CYS A 115 -12.32 24.54 -12.79
CA CYS A 115 -13.48 23.88 -13.36
C CYS A 115 -14.66 23.96 -12.38
N PRO A 116 -15.66 24.82 -12.62
CA PRO A 116 -16.79 25.00 -11.71
C PRO A 116 -17.64 23.72 -11.63
N ARG A 117 -18.53 23.64 -10.64
CA ARG A 117 -19.53 22.56 -10.58
C ARG A 117 -20.75 22.91 -11.44
N GLY A 118 -21.29 21.94 -12.18
CA GLY A 118 -22.48 22.14 -13.00
C GLY A 118 -22.74 20.99 -13.98
N LYS A 119 -23.81 21.09 -14.78
CA LYS A 119 -24.10 20.09 -15.83
C LYS A 119 -23.15 20.18 -17.02
N GLU A 120 -22.69 21.39 -17.33
CA GLU A 120 -21.77 21.68 -18.45
C GLU A 120 -20.70 22.69 -18.00
N PRO A 121 -19.83 22.28 -17.05
CA PRO A 121 -18.84 23.18 -16.51
C PRO A 121 -17.75 23.44 -17.53
N LYS A 122 -17.31 24.70 -17.61
CA LYS A 122 -16.25 25.17 -18.50
C LYS A 122 -15.14 25.83 -17.70
N CYS A 123 -13.90 25.74 -18.14
CA CYS A 123 -12.78 26.40 -17.45
C CYS A 123 -12.97 27.92 -17.42
N GLN A 124 -12.98 28.48 -16.20
CA GLN A 124 -13.14 29.91 -15.93
C GLN A 124 -11.84 30.46 -15.35
N ALA A 125 -11.36 31.59 -15.86
CA ALA A 125 -10.14 32.25 -15.40
C ALA A 125 -10.38 33.09 -14.14
#